data_AF-A0A1F5FNM9-F1
#
_entry.id   AF-A0A1F5FNM9-F1
#
_cell.length_a   1.000
_cell.length_b   1.000
_cell.length_c   1.000
_cell.angle_alpha   90.00
_cell.angle_beta   90.00
_cell.angle_gamma   90.00
#
_symmetry.space_group_name_H-M   'P 1'
#
loop_
_entity.id
_entity.type
_entity.pdbx_description
1 polymer ?
#
loop_
_entity_poly.entity_id
_entity_poly.type
_entity_poly.pdbx_seq_one_letter_code
_entity_poly.pdbx_strand_id
1 'polypeptide(L)'
;MKQIKDKPTLRDLQNYIRDVGVERGFEDTTIPELFMYLSEEVGELAKAARQLTKMHTDSNSDKMEIDRELADVFSYVVDIANLLGVDMEEAFKEKEEINNKRVWNKKGA
;
A
#
# COMPACT_ATOMS: atom_id res chain seq x y z
N MET A 1 4.75 21.41 -4.33
CA MET A 1 4.80 20.00 -3.92
C MET A 1 4.76 19.95 -2.41
N LYS A 2 3.74 19.31 -1.84
CA LYS A 2 3.71 19.00 -0.41
C LYS A 2 4.88 18.07 -0.06
N GLN A 3 5.40 18.22 1.15
CA GLN A 3 6.50 17.40 1.66
C GLN A 3 5.98 16.44 2.72
N ILE A 4 6.47 15.21 2.70
CA ILE A 4 6.22 14.23 3.77
C ILE A 4 7.02 14.70 5.00
N LYS A 5 6.40 14.62 6.19
CA LYS A 5 7.07 14.92 7.46
C LYS A 5 8.24 13.97 7.69
N ASP A 6 9.27 14.41 8.42
CA ASP A 6 10.44 13.58 8.78
C ASP A 6 10.06 12.26 9.49
N LYS A 7 8.98 12.28 10.29
CA LYS A 7 8.43 11.12 10.99
C LYS A 7 6.92 11.09 10.80
N PRO A 8 6.43 10.61 9.65
CA PRO A 8 5.01 10.64 9.35
C PRO A 8 4.29 9.56 10.16
N THR A 9 3.15 9.90 10.72
CA THR A 9 2.16 8.91 11.16
C THR A 9 1.44 8.31 9.95
N LEU A 10 0.72 7.21 10.13
CA LEU A 10 -0.12 6.66 9.05
C LEU A 10 -1.16 7.69 8.61
N ARG A 11 -1.71 8.46 9.55
CA ARG A 11 -2.60 9.57 9.26
C ARG A 11 -1.94 10.66 8.42
N ASP A 12 -0.67 10.97 8.68
CA ASP A 12 0.08 11.94 7.86
C ASP A 12 0.26 11.45 6.42
N LEU A 13 0.51 10.15 6.23
CA LEU A 13 0.60 9.54 4.90
C LEU A 13 -0.76 9.54 4.19
N GLN A 14 -1.85 9.21 4.90
CA GLN A 14 -3.21 9.29 4.34
C GLN A 14 -3.53 10.70 3.84
N ASN A 15 -3.24 11.72 4.65
CA ASN A 15 -3.47 13.11 4.26
C ASN A 15 -2.58 13.52 3.09
N TYR A 16 -1.31 13.14 3.10
CA TYR A 16 -0.38 13.43 2.01
C TYR A 16 -0.85 12.83 0.68
N ILE A 17 -1.27 11.56 0.67
CA ILE A 17 -1.73 10.89 -0.55
C ILE A 17 -3.00 11.53 -1.09
N ARG A 18 -3.98 11.82 -0.23
CA ARG A 18 -5.20 12.56 -0.60
C ARG A 18 -4.87 13.89 -1.26
N ASP A 19 -3.98 14.64 -0.62
CA ASP A 19 -3.58 15.96 -1.07
C ASP A 19 -2.87 15.92 -2.42
N VAL A 20 -2.01 14.92 -2.63
CA VAL A 20 -1.35 14.69 -3.92
C VAL A 20 -2.36 14.27 -5.00
N GLY A 21 -3.35 13.46 -4.66
CA GLY A 21 -4.45 13.10 -5.56
C GLY A 21 -5.20 14.33 -6.08
N VAL A 22 -5.56 15.25 -5.17
CA VAL A 22 -6.19 16.53 -5.53
C VAL A 22 -5.26 17.40 -6.39
N GLU A 23 -3.99 17.54 -6.02
CA GLU A 23 -3.01 18.31 -6.81
C GLU A 23 -2.82 17.77 -8.23
N ARG A 24 -3.01 16.46 -8.43
CA ARG A 24 -2.87 15.78 -9.72
C ARG A 24 -4.19 15.63 -10.49
N GLY A 25 -5.32 16.06 -9.93
CA GLY A 25 -6.63 15.98 -10.58
C GLY A 25 -7.28 14.59 -10.55
N PHE A 26 -6.96 13.77 -9.56
CA PHE A 26 -7.56 12.43 -9.35
C PHE A 26 -8.78 12.46 -8.41
N GLU A 27 -9.35 13.63 -8.15
CA GLU A 27 -10.47 13.81 -7.22
C GLU A 27 -11.78 13.14 -7.69
N ASP A 28 -11.94 12.92 -9.00
CA ASP A 28 -13.09 12.27 -9.60
C ASP A 28 -12.89 10.75 -9.82
N THR A 29 -11.76 10.17 -9.37
CA THR A 29 -11.49 8.74 -9.54
C THR A 29 -12.49 7.90 -8.75
N THR A 30 -13.14 6.97 -9.44
CA THR A 30 -14.17 6.12 -8.87
C THR A 30 -13.59 4.92 -8.11
N ILE A 31 -14.40 4.30 -7.25
CA ILE A 31 -13.99 3.07 -6.53
C ILE A 31 -13.52 1.97 -7.51
N PRO A 32 -14.25 1.63 -8.59
CA PRO A 32 -13.78 0.62 -9.54
C PRO A 32 -12.44 0.96 -10.20
N GLU A 33 -12.19 2.23 -10.54
CA GLU A 33 -10.93 2.67 -11.12
C GLU A 33 -9.77 2.54 -10.13
N LEU A 34 -9.94 2.92 -8.86
CA LEU A 34 -8.91 2.72 -7.85
C LEU A 34 -8.56 1.24 -7.64
N PHE A 35 -9.56 0.34 -7.66
CA PHE A 35 -9.31 -1.10 -7.57
C PHE A 35 -8.65 -1.67 -8.82
N MET A 36 -8.92 -1.09 -10.00
CA MET A 36 -8.21 -1.41 -11.23
C MET A 36 -6.73 -1.03 -11.11
N TYR A 37 -6.42 0.21 -10.74
CA TYR A 37 -5.03 0.66 -10.54
C TYR A 37 -4.31 -0.16 -9.47
N LEU A 38 -4.96 -0.42 -8.33
CA LEU A 38 -4.40 -1.31 -7.31
C LEU A 38 -4.04 -2.69 -7.87
N SER A 39 -4.89 -3.25 -8.75
CA SER A 39 -4.65 -4.55 -9.36
C SER A 39 -3.47 -4.52 -10.33
N GLU A 40 -3.26 -3.40 -11.03
CA GLU A 40 -2.10 -3.17 -11.89
C GLU A 40 -0.81 -3.17 -11.06
N GLU A 41 -0.74 -2.37 -9.99
CA GLU A 41 0.45 -2.29 -9.11
C GLU A 41 0.76 -3.63 -8.43
N VAL A 42 -0.27 -4.41 -8.05
CA VAL A 42 -0.07 -5.78 -7.53
C VAL A 42 0.55 -6.69 -8.59
N GLY A 43 0.19 -6.50 -9.87
CA GLY A 43 0.79 -7.21 -11.00
C GLY A 43 2.26 -6.83 -11.20
N GLU A 44 2.60 -5.55 -11.09
CA GLU A 44 3.98 -5.05 -11.17
C GLU A 44 4.83 -5.56 -10.01
N LEU A 45 4.31 -5.51 -8.78
CA LEU A 45 4.92 -6.13 -7.61
C LEU A 45 5.18 -7.63 -7.81
N ALA A 46 4.22 -8.36 -8.36
CA ALA A 46 4.38 -9.80 -8.64
C ALA A 46 5.48 -10.06 -9.68
N LYS A 47 5.61 -9.19 -10.69
CA LYS A 47 6.68 -9.26 -11.69
C LYS A 47 8.04 -9.00 -11.07
N ALA A 48 8.18 -7.97 -10.24
CA ALA A 48 9.41 -7.64 -9.52
C ALA A 48 9.83 -8.77 -8.56
N ALA A 49 8.88 -9.33 -7.78
CA ALA A 49 9.11 -10.48 -6.92
C ALA A 49 9.58 -11.73 -7.69
N ARG A 50 9.01 -11.98 -8.87
CA ARG A 50 9.43 -13.08 -9.75
C ARG A 50 10.86 -12.89 -10.28
N GLN A 51 11.30 -11.66 -10.52
CA GLN A 51 12.66 -11.38 -10.98
C GLN A 51 13.68 -11.71 -9.89
N LEU A 52 13.45 -11.27 -8.65
CA LEU A 52 14.30 -11.61 -7.50
C LEU A 52 14.48 -13.12 -7.29
N THR A 53 13.44 -13.90 -7.50
CA THR A 53 13.50 -15.37 -7.29
C THR A 53 14.19 -16.12 -8.42
N LYS A 54 14.32 -15.53 -9.61
CA LYS A 54 14.81 -16.20 -10.82
C LYS A 54 16.25 -15.87 -11.19
N MET A 55 16.83 -14.79 -10.67
CA MET A 55 18.14 -14.30 -11.12
C MET A 55 19.17 -14.32 -9.99
N HIS A 56 20.29 -15.02 -10.22
CA HIS A 56 21.54 -14.88 -9.45
C HIS A 56 22.34 -13.66 -9.96
N THR A 57 21.71 -12.49 -10.14
CA THR A 57 22.39 -11.30 -10.65
C THR A 57 21.95 -10.02 -9.92
N ASP A 58 22.90 -9.09 -9.78
CA ASP A 58 22.85 -7.74 -9.19
C ASP A 58 21.67 -7.38 -8.28
N SER A 59 21.79 -7.86 -7.03
CA SER A 59 20.82 -7.73 -5.93
C SER A 59 20.26 -6.33 -5.59
N ASN A 60 20.84 -5.23 -6.10
CA ASN A 60 20.44 -3.88 -5.71
C ASN A 60 19.36 -3.27 -6.61
N SER A 61 19.38 -3.52 -7.92
CA SER A 61 18.36 -2.98 -8.84
C SER A 61 17.00 -3.61 -8.56
N ASP A 62 16.97 -4.93 -8.44
CA ASP A 62 15.73 -5.69 -8.31
C ASP A 62 15.05 -5.45 -6.96
N LYS A 63 15.85 -5.19 -5.91
CA LYS A 63 15.33 -4.80 -4.61
C LYS A 63 14.72 -3.40 -4.63
N MET A 64 15.35 -2.46 -5.32
CA MET A 64 14.84 -1.09 -5.45
C MET A 64 13.50 -1.06 -6.20
N GLU A 65 13.33 -1.92 -7.21
CA GLU A 65 12.06 -2.06 -7.91
C GLU A 65 10.98 -2.60 -6.97
N ILE A 66 11.23 -3.68 -6.20
CA ILE A 66 10.25 -4.16 -5.21
C ILE A 66 9.86 -3.09 -4.18
N ASP A 67 10.83 -2.34 -3.67
CA ASP A 67 10.57 -1.29 -2.68
C ASP A 67 9.61 -0.22 -3.26
N ARG A 68 9.70 0.08 -4.57
CA ARG A 68 8.78 1.00 -5.26
C ARG A 68 7.40 0.38 -5.45
N GLU A 69 7.33 -0.83 -6.01
CA GLU A 69 6.05 -1.50 -6.25
C GLU A 69 5.25 -1.73 -4.96
N LEU A 70 5.94 -2.03 -3.84
CA LEU A 70 5.29 -2.11 -2.52
C LEU A 70 4.72 -0.75 -2.07
N ALA A 71 5.44 0.34 -2.34
CA ALA A 71 4.98 1.68 -2.03
C ALA A 71 3.78 2.10 -2.88
N ASP A 72 3.74 1.72 -4.17
CA ASP A 72 2.62 2.01 -5.07
C ASP A 72 1.36 1.22 -4.67
N VAL A 73 1.50 -0.08 -4.39
CA VAL A 73 0.41 -0.90 -3.80
C VAL A 73 -0.11 -0.27 -2.50
N PHE A 74 0.80 0.12 -1.60
CA PHE A 74 0.41 0.78 -0.35
C PHE A 74 -0.32 2.11 -0.61
N SER A 75 0.13 2.90 -1.57
CA SER A 75 -0.46 4.18 -1.92
C SER A 75 -1.91 4.03 -2.36
N TYR A 76 -2.22 3.07 -3.24
CA TYR A 76 -3.61 2.84 -3.66
C TYR A 76 -4.48 2.24 -2.56
N VAL A 77 -3.94 1.39 -1.67
CA VAL A 77 -4.69 0.95 -0.48
C VAL A 77 -5.07 2.14 0.40
N VAL A 78 -4.13 3.06 0.62
CA VAL A 78 -4.38 4.30 1.36
C VAL A 78 -5.40 5.19 0.64
N ASP A 79 -5.33 5.28 -0.68
CA ASP A 79 -6.23 6.13 -1.46
C ASP A 79 -7.67 5.60 -1.44
N ILE A 80 -7.83 4.27 -1.53
CA ILE A 80 -9.12 3.61 -1.32
C ILE A 80 -9.64 3.88 0.10
N ALA A 81 -8.78 3.79 1.13
CA ALA A 81 -9.18 4.12 2.49
C ALA A 81 -9.63 5.59 2.62
N ASN A 82 -8.93 6.52 1.98
CA ASN A 82 -9.32 7.93 1.93
C ASN A 82 -10.70 8.12 1.29
N LEU A 83 -10.94 7.50 0.12
CA LEU A 83 -12.20 7.59 -0.59
C LEU A 83 -13.36 7.00 0.22
N LEU A 84 -13.12 5.92 0.95
CA LEU A 84 -14.12 5.25 1.80
C LEU A 84 -14.29 5.88 3.18
N GLY A 85 -13.52 6.93 3.52
CA GLY A 85 -13.58 7.58 4.83
C GLY A 85 -13.03 6.73 5.98
N VAL A 86 -12.14 5.79 5.70
CA VAL A 86 -11.53 4.89 6.68
C VAL A 86 -10.27 5.51 7.28
N ASP A 87 -10.21 5.63 8.61
CA ASP A 87 -8.95 5.82 9.33
C ASP A 87 -8.22 4.49 9.41
N MET A 88 -7.12 4.35 8.67
CA MET A 88 -6.36 3.10 8.67
C MET A 88 -5.64 2.85 9.98
N GLU A 89 -5.26 3.88 10.73
CA GLU A 89 -4.57 3.69 12.01
C GLU A 89 -5.53 3.12 13.06
N GLU A 90 -6.75 3.64 13.13
CA GLU A 90 -7.82 3.11 13.98
C GLU A 90 -8.25 1.71 13.51
N ALA A 91 -8.53 1.53 12.22
CA ALA A 91 -8.94 0.24 11.67
C ALA A 91 -7.90 -0.87 11.92
N PHE A 92 -6.61 -0.54 11.82
CA PHE A 92 -5.54 -1.50 12.11
C PHE A 92 -5.49 -1.87 13.59
N LYS A 93 -5.64 -0.88 14.50
CA LYS A 93 -5.68 -1.13 15.96
C LYS A 93 -6.85 -2.04 16.34
N GLU A 94 -8.05 -1.72 15.87
CA GLU A 94 -9.24 -2.54 16.12
C GLU A 94 -9.07 -3.96 15.57
N LYS A 95 -8.48 -4.08 14.38
CA LYS A 95 -8.25 -5.38 13.76
C LYS A 95 -7.28 -6.24 14.57
N GLU A 96 -6.23 -5.64 15.12
CA GLU A 96 -5.25 -6.32 15.95
C GLU A 96 -5.82 -6.72 17.33
N GLU A 97 -6.70 -5.92 17.92
CA GLU A 97 -7.43 -6.32 19.13
C GLU A 97 -8.28 -7.57 18.92
N ILE A 98 -8.90 -7.69 17.74
CA ILE A 98 -9.62 -8.90 17.33
C ILE A 98 -8.65 -10.06 17.13
N ASN A 99 -7.52 -9.85 16.45
CA ASN A 99 -6.53 -10.90 16.18
C ASN A 99 -5.85 -11.43 17.46
N ASN A 100 -5.62 -10.57 18.46
CA ASN A 100 -5.06 -10.96 19.76
C ASN A 100 -5.98 -11.88 20.58
N LYS A 101 -7.27 -11.89 20.26
CA LYS A 101 -8.26 -12.80 20.88
C LYS A 101 -8.35 -14.14 20.14
N ARG A 102 -7.61 -14.34 19.04
CA ARG A 102 -7.65 -15.56 18.23
C ARG A 102 -6.61 -16.57 18.70
N VAL A 103 -7.02 -17.83 18.74
CA VAL A 103 -6.10 -18.97 18.87
C VAL A 103 -5.71 -19.43 17.47
N TRP A 104 -4.44 -19.27 17.13
CA TRP A 104 -3.91 -19.64 15.82
C TRP A 104 -3.41 -21.08 15.84
N ASN A 105 -4.23 -21.99 15.34
CA ASN A 105 -3.78 -23.35 15.07
C ASN A 105 -3.15 -23.37 13.67
N LYS A 106 -1.83 -23.56 13.59
CA LYS A 106 -1.17 -23.86 12.30
C LYS A 106 -1.78 -25.14 11.76
N LYS A 107 -2.52 -25.07 10.66
CA LYS A 107 -2.89 -26.26 9.89
C LYS A 107 -1.65 -26.73 9.13
N GLY A 108 -1.16 -27.92 9.48
CA GLY A 108 -0.22 -28.71 8.67
C GLY A 108 1.25 -28.28 8.72
N ALA A 109 1.90 -28.43 9.88
CA ALA A 109 3.33 -28.72 9.89
C ALA A 109 3.54 -30.22 9.64
#